data_AF-A0A838XXR1-F1
#
_entry.id   AF-A0A838XXR1-F1
#
_cell.length_a   1.000
_cell.length_b   1.000
_cell.length_c   1.000
_cell.angle_alpha   90.00
_cell.angle_beta   90.00
_cell.angle_gamma   90.00
#
_symmetry.space_group_name_H-M   'P 1'
#
loop_
_entity.id
_entity.type
_entity.pdbx_description
1 polymer ?
#
loop_
_entity_poly.entity_id
_entity_poly.type
_entity_poly.pdbx_seq_one_letter_code
_entity_poly.pdbx_strand_id
1 'polypeptide(L)'
;MAQPYPLPRETRSSGVLVCDGTSATYGPFDFHIFDIEDVVVDVRHSDDAGFSRDASVTVTKTSGSTYDTFSITFDHVHPITTSFVVYSARTPERSVALFMGGGLKPSELEKELSKTATTLQELRRDLGRAMIVQHDRTPPVLNIPANAGRFLVTDEAGNLVDGGSADDIATAAENAVMAAAAADAAQMAAADAAATAAQIATARFDTCSDVQNARISARVSAIYVAGYYLPGDGGGGLYTRFASEPVNAGWLKSADGAFWRLSVRQPTPRMYGARFDAVFGRAGSVSASATTFNSALAIFKPEDVGKIIGVEGAGAGGTELITVIASVNSSTSVELSDAASTSVFDAEYCYGSDDTAALQAWLDAIPEGGGARIDPGTALFTATLTKHTSSYAIQTAGAGSVRLVYAGPSAVVDLFELGDGVATVHNVHIQSITVDSIRKMTSGTAVHLRKFVNSELSIDAMSQERWNAVGQKLNHGVWFDAVDNTIFDPHNIWGCAGTAVIVNGALSGPKAGLFFRAPYKIARNGIAVHLAGGFGGLYLGDGDYIKNDSHLLVDQSIVAERNRELFLLGGAYDV
;
A
#
# COMPACT_ATOMS: atom_id res chain seq x y z
N MET A 1 23.82 91.00 -70.98
CA MET A 1 24.43 89.70 -71.34
C MET A 1 23.72 88.63 -70.53
N ALA A 2 23.12 87.63 -71.16
CA ALA A 2 22.61 86.47 -70.44
C ALA A 2 23.81 85.70 -69.84
N GLN A 3 23.70 85.29 -68.58
CA GLN A 3 24.78 84.56 -67.92
C GLN A 3 24.88 83.17 -68.58
N PRO A 4 26.05 82.76 -69.11
CA PRO A 4 26.17 81.62 -70.02
C PRO A 4 25.99 80.25 -69.35
N TYR A 5 26.01 80.20 -68.01
CA TYR A 5 25.91 78.97 -67.22
C TYR A 5 24.95 79.16 -66.03
N PRO A 6 23.64 79.36 -66.28
CA PRO A 6 22.66 79.65 -65.23
C PRO A 6 22.62 78.49 -64.25
N LEU A 7 22.93 78.76 -62.97
CA LEU A 7 22.85 77.76 -61.90
C LEU A 7 21.48 77.85 -61.22
N PRO A 8 20.50 77.04 -61.62
CA PRO A 8 19.25 76.92 -60.88
C PRO A 8 19.50 76.40 -59.45
N ARG A 9 18.59 76.78 -58.54
CA ARG A 9 18.54 76.22 -57.18
C ARG A 9 17.81 74.89 -57.23
N GLU A 10 18.56 73.81 -57.46
CA GLU A 10 18.01 72.47 -57.60
C GLU A 10 18.83 71.44 -56.84
N THR A 11 18.20 70.32 -56.50
CA THR A 11 18.89 69.14 -56.00
C THR A 11 19.50 68.42 -57.20
N ARG A 12 20.82 68.18 -57.18
CA ARG A 12 21.55 67.47 -58.24
C ARG A 12 21.33 65.95 -58.19
N SER A 13 20.08 65.54 -58.01
CA SER A 13 19.62 64.16 -58.08
C SER A 13 18.14 64.09 -58.44
N SER A 14 17.74 63.02 -59.10
CA SER A 14 16.35 62.60 -59.14
C SER A 14 15.88 62.13 -57.75
N GLY A 15 14.57 61.96 -57.60
CA GLY A 15 14.04 61.03 -56.61
C GLY A 15 14.32 59.57 -57.01
N VAL A 16 13.75 58.63 -56.27
CA VAL A 16 13.68 57.24 -56.73
C VAL A 16 12.64 57.15 -57.84
N LEU A 17 13.10 56.84 -59.04
CA LEU A 17 12.27 56.61 -60.22
C LEU A 17 12.11 55.11 -60.43
N VAL A 18 11.04 54.71 -61.11
CA VAL A 18 10.76 53.30 -61.43
C VAL A 18 10.80 53.17 -62.95
N CYS A 19 11.43 52.12 -63.45
CA CYS A 19 11.42 51.81 -64.87
C CYS A 19 9.98 51.55 -65.34
N ASP A 20 9.63 51.98 -66.55
CA ASP A 20 8.29 51.80 -67.13
C ASP A 20 8.09 50.40 -67.75
N GLY A 21 9.14 49.58 -67.80
CA GLY A 21 9.10 48.25 -68.42
C GLY A 21 9.11 48.28 -69.95
N THR A 22 9.18 49.47 -70.57
CA THR A 22 9.09 49.61 -72.04
C THR A 22 10.17 50.51 -72.65
N SER A 23 10.72 51.46 -71.91
CA SER A 23 11.73 52.41 -72.38
C SER A 23 13.09 52.09 -71.77
N ALA A 24 14.15 52.16 -72.57
CA ALA A 24 15.53 52.11 -72.08
C ALA A 24 16.08 53.52 -71.78
N THR A 25 15.45 54.57 -72.30
CA THR A 25 15.90 55.96 -72.18
C THR A 25 14.98 56.75 -71.25
N TYR A 26 15.59 57.48 -70.31
CA TYR A 26 14.88 58.32 -69.34
C TYR A 26 15.48 59.72 -69.33
N GLY A 27 14.63 60.75 -69.36
CA GLY A 27 15.02 62.16 -69.38
C GLY A 27 14.26 62.98 -70.44
N PRO A 28 14.66 64.25 -70.67
CA PRO A 28 15.80 64.91 -70.02
C PRO A 28 15.54 65.16 -68.53
N PHE A 29 16.56 65.00 -67.69
CA PHE A 29 16.50 65.38 -66.28
C PHE A 29 16.59 66.90 -66.14
N ASP A 30 15.84 67.44 -65.17
CA ASP A 30 15.72 68.89 -64.98
C ASP A 30 17.04 69.57 -64.56
N PHE A 31 17.98 68.80 -63.99
CA PHE A 31 19.26 69.32 -63.57
C PHE A 31 20.34 69.22 -64.64
N HIS A 32 21.20 70.23 -64.67
CA HIS A 32 22.22 70.37 -65.71
C HIS A 32 23.54 69.70 -65.31
N ILE A 33 24.34 69.30 -66.29
CA ILE A 33 25.67 68.72 -66.09
C ILE A 33 26.71 69.40 -66.99
N PHE A 34 27.95 69.46 -66.50
CA PHE A 34 29.08 69.95 -67.26
C PHE A 34 29.72 68.85 -68.09
N ASP A 35 29.96 67.67 -67.49
CA ASP A 35 30.57 66.53 -68.13
C ASP A 35 29.65 65.32 -67.95
N ILE A 36 29.60 64.42 -68.94
CA ILE A 36 28.69 63.26 -68.88
C ILE A 36 29.17 62.21 -67.87
N GLU A 37 30.48 62.20 -67.61
CA GLU A 37 31.19 61.35 -66.66
C GLU A 37 30.80 61.64 -65.20
N ASP A 38 30.24 62.83 -64.92
CA ASP A 38 29.77 63.20 -63.59
C ASP A 38 28.44 62.54 -63.22
N VAL A 39 27.71 61.98 -64.19
CA VAL A 39 26.42 61.35 -63.92
C VAL A 39 26.62 59.93 -63.38
N VAL A 40 26.00 59.67 -62.24
CA VAL A 40 25.92 58.36 -61.61
C VAL A 40 24.48 57.90 -61.61
N VAL A 41 24.28 56.64 -61.99
CA VAL A 41 22.98 55.97 -61.88
C VAL A 41 23.15 54.80 -60.93
N ASP A 42 22.39 54.83 -59.84
CA ASP A 42 22.27 53.67 -58.96
C ASP A 42 20.94 52.98 -59.22
N VAL A 43 20.97 51.67 -59.39
CA VAL A 43 19.83 50.81 -59.70
C VAL A 43 19.58 49.84 -58.55
N ARG A 44 18.31 49.48 -58.35
CA ARG A 44 17.87 48.48 -57.38
C ARG A 44 16.77 47.62 -57.99
N HIS A 45 17.00 46.31 -58.10
CA HIS A 45 15.98 45.33 -58.48
C HIS A 45 15.18 44.87 -57.24
N SER A 46 14.07 44.15 -57.44
CA SER A 46 13.13 43.79 -56.36
C SER A 46 13.75 42.98 -55.21
N ASP A 47 14.77 42.18 -55.50
CA ASP A 47 15.40 41.28 -54.53
C ASP A 47 16.73 41.83 -53.97
N ASP A 48 17.15 43.02 -54.43
CA ASP A 48 18.38 43.63 -53.95
C ASP A 48 18.17 44.26 -52.57
N ALA A 49 19.08 43.98 -51.65
CA ALA A 49 19.08 44.58 -50.31
C ALA A 49 19.30 46.11 -50.34
N GLY A 50 19.77 46.68 -51.46
CA GLY A 50 20.06 48.10 -51.60
C GLY A 50 20.35 48.53 -53.04
N PHE A 51 20.56 49.83 -53.24
CA PHE A 51 20.98 50.39 -54.52
C PHE A 51 22.45 50.09 -54.81
N SER A 52 22.77 49.79 -56.07
CA SER A 52 24.13 49.59 -56.56
C SER A 52 24.38 50.38 -57.84
N ARG A 53 25.63 50.81 -58.06
CA ARG A 53 25.98 51.65 -59.21
C ARG A 53 25.93 50.86 -60.51
N ASP A 54 25.21 51.38 -61.50
CA ASP A 54 25.16 50.82 -62.85
C ASP A 54 26.17 51.54 -63.75
N ALA A 55 27.16 50.78 -64.22
CA ALA A 55 28.23 51.27 -65.09
C ALA A 55 27.88 51.16 -66.59
N SER A 56 26.76 50.53 -66.95
CA SER A 56 26.36 50.29 -68.34
C SER A 56 25.56 51.44 -68.97
N VAL A 57 25.22 52.46 -68.17
CA VAL A 57 24.36 53.57 -68.58
C VAL A 57 25.10 54.55 -69.50
N THR A 58 24.49 54.85 -70.65
CA THR A 58 24.94 55.90 -71.57
C THR A 58 24.25 57.22 -71.27
N VAL A 59 25.01 58.31 -71.16
CA VAL A 59 24.50 59.65 -70.84
C VAL A 59 24.61 60.55 -72.07
N THR A 60 23.50 61.19 -72.46
CA THR A 60 23.44 62.04 -73.65
C THR A 60 22.91 63.43 -73.29
N LYS A 61 23.66 64.48 -73.65
CA LYS A 61 23.23 65.87 -73.48
C LYS A 61 22.14 66.27 -74.48
N THR A 62 21.17 67.06 -74.04
CA THR A 62 19.98 67.42 -74.83
C THR A 62 20.31 68.27 -76.07
N SER A 63 21.18 69.26 -75.93
CA SER A 63 21.58 70.21 -76.98
C SER A 63 23.07 70.12 -77.36
N GLY A 64 23.87 69.39 -76.59
CA GLY A 64 25.32 69.32 -76.73
C GLY A 64 26.05 70.53 -76.15
N SER A 65 25.34 71.38 -75.39
CA SER A 65 25.93 72.56 -74.74
C SER A 65 26.93 72.15 -73.65
N THR A 66 27.86 73.05 -73.31
CA THR A 66 28.85 72.77 -72.25
C THR A 66 28.18 72.53 -70.90
N TYR A 67 27.08 73.21 -70.61
CA TYR A 67 26.25 73.02 -69.42
C TYR A 67 24.82 72.78 -69.89
N ASP A 68 24.31 71.57 -69.71
CA ASP A 68 23.12 71.11 -70.43
C ASP A 68 22.31 70.13 -69.59
N THR A 69 21.02 70.01 -69.88
CA THR A 69 20.25 68.87 -69.42
C THR A 69 20.67 67.62 -70.17
N PHE A 70 20.32 66.45 -69.64
CA PHE A 70 20.76 65.19 -70.20
C PHE A 70 19.68 64.12 -70.02
N SER A 71 19.73 63.09 -70.85
CA SER A 71 19.00 61.84 -70.68
C SER A 71 19.98 60.71 -70.41
N ILE A 72 19.53 59.67 -69.72
CA ILE A 72 20.25 58.41 -69.58
C ILE A 72 19.62 57.34 -70.47
N THR A 73 20.40 56.38 -70.93
CA THR A 73 19.94 55.18 -71.63
C THR A 73 20.61 53.96 -71.04
N PHE A 74 19.81 53.04 -70.51
CA PHE A 74 20.24 51.72 -70.08
C PHE A 74 20.59 50.85 -71.30
N ASP A 75 21.45 49.85 -71.13
CA ASP A 75 21.86 48.92 -72.19
C ASP A 75 20.72 47.96 -72.60
N HIS A 76 19.67 47.83 -71.79
CA HIS A 76 18.42 47.13 -72.09
C HIS A 76 17.22 47.76 -71.37
N VAL A 77 16.00 47.31 -71.70
CA VAL A 77 14.77 47.70 -70.99
C VAL A 77 14.69 46.94 -69.67
N HIS A 78 14.68 47.66 -68.54
CA HIS A 78 14.50 47.07 -67.21
C HIS A 78 13.02 46.88 -66.84
N PRO A 79 12.66 45.86 -66.04
CA PRO A 79 11.27 45.61 -65.63
C PRO A 79 10.76 46.68 -64.67
N ILE A 80 9.42 46.80 -64.54
CA ILE A 80 8.74 47.75 -63.63
C ILE A 80 9.07 47.57 -62.14
N THR A 81 9.72 46.47 -61.78
CA THR A 81 10.22 46.20 -60.42
C THR A 81 11.58 46.86 -60.15
N THR A 82 12.22 47.41 -61.18
CA THR A 82 13.51 48.08 -61.07
C THR A 82 13.31 49.55 -60.76
N SER A 83 13.94 50.00 -59.68
CA SER A 83 14.01 51.42 -59.31
C SER A 83 15.41 51.94 -59.58
N PHE A 84 15.53 53.22 -59.91
CA PHE A 84 16.82 53.87 -60.13
C PHE A 84 16.83 55.29 -59.58
N VAL A 85 18.03 55.78 -59.27
CA VAL A 85 18.29 57.17 -58.89
C VAL A 85 19.42 57.67 -59.76
N VAL A 86 19.23 58.84 -60.37
CA VAL A 86 20.24 59.52 -61.17
C VAL A 86 20.73 60.72 -60.40
N TYR A 87 22.04 60.90 -60.29
CA TYR A 87 22.60 62.04 -59.58
C TYR A 87 23.95 62.44 -60.15
N SER A 88 24.30 63.70 -59.95
CA SER A 88 25.63 64.20 -60.31
C SER A 88 26.62 63.94 -59.17
N ALA A 89 27.80 63.44 -59.48
CA ALA A 89 28.91 63.19 -58.57
C ALA A 89 30.19 63.76 -59.17
N ARG A 90 30.21 65.07 -59.37
CA ARG A 90 31.34 65.76 -59.97
C ARG A 90 32.52 65.77 -59.01
N THR A 91 33.62 65.18 -59.44
CA THR A 91 34.91 65.38 -58.76
C THR A 91 35.45 66.76 -59.15
N PRO A 92 35.78 67.65 -58.19
CA PRO A 92 36.28 68.96 -58.53
C PRO A 92 37.59 68.86 -59.33
N GLU A 93 37.56 69.37 -60.56
CA GLU A 93 38.71 69.40 -61.45
C GLU A 93 38.81 70.77 -62.14
N ARG A 94 40.05 71.18 -62.43
CA ARG A 94 40.35 72.43 -63.15
C ARG A 94 41.05 72.10 -64.45
N SER A 95 40.28 72.10 -65.53
CA SER A 95 40.74 71.69 -66.87
C SER A 95 41.03 72.88 -67.81
N VAL A 96 40.76 74.14 -67.39
CA VAL A 96 40.93 75.32 -68.24
C VAL A 96 41.87 76.38 -67.63
N ALA A 97 42.72 76.96 -68.49
CA ALA A 97 43.51 78.13 -68.16
C ALA A 97 42.64 79.40 -68.18
N LEU A 98 42.57 80.10 -67.04
CA LEU A 98 41.83 81.36 -66.91
C LEU A 98 42.50 82.54 -67.65
N PHE A 99 43.77 82.39 -68.04
CA PHE A 99 44.58 83.41 -68.70
C PHE A 99 45.05 82.95 -70.09
N MET A 100 44.98 83.84 -71.08
CA MET A 100 45.61 83.65 -72.40
C MET A 100 46.12 85.01 -72.89
N GLY A 101 47.42 85.13 -73.14
CA GLY A 101 48.02 86.40 -73.59
C GLY A 101 47.94 87.55 -72.58
N GLY A 102 47.96 87.26 -71.27
CA GLY A 102 47.96 88.28 -70.20
C GLY A 102 46.56 88.82 -69.79
N GLY A 103 45.50 88.45 -70.51
CA GLY A 103 44.12 88.78 -70.17
C GLY A 103 43.36 87.62 -69.52
N LEU A 104 42.48 87.93 -68.57
CA LEU A 104 41.49 86.99 -68.02
C LEU A 104 40.42 86.71 -69.08
N LYS A 105 40.01 85.45 -69.26
CA LYS A 105 38.85 85.09 -70.09
C LYS A 105 37.59 85.00 -69.22
N PRO A 106 36.68 85.99 -69.25
CA PRO A 106 35.51 86.00 -68.36
C PRO A 106 34.60 84.78 -68.56
N SER A 107 34.50 84.24 -69.78
CA SER A 107 33.71 83.03 -70.07
C SER A 107 34.27 81.77 -69.42
N GLU A 108 35.59 81.63 -69.34
CA GLU A 108 36.23 80.49 -68.66
C GLU A 108 36.19 80.65 -67.15
N LEU A 109 36.31 81.88 -66.63
CA LEU A 109 36.14 82.13 -65.20
C LEU A 109 34.71 81.79 -64.75
N GLU A 110 33.70 82.23 -65.50
CA GLU A 110 32.30 81.93 -65.18
C GLU A 110 32.03 80.41 -65.22
N LYS A 111 32.63 79.69 -66.18
CA LYS A 111 32.55 78.23 -66.24
C LYS A 111 33.10 77.56 -64.98
N GLU A 112 34.28 77.98 -64.53
CA GLU A 112 34.93 77.40 -63.34
C GLU A 112 34.23 77.76 -62.02
N LEU A 113 33.69 78.98 -61.90
CA LEU A 113 32.84 79.36 -60.77
C LEU A 113 31.56 78.50 -60.74
N SER A 114 30.96 78.24 -61.90
CA SER A 114 29.78 77.40 -61.98
C SER A 114 30.06 75.94 -61.65
N LYS A 115 31.18 75.37 -62.11
CA LYS A 115 31.63 74.04 -61.67
C LYS A 115 31.81 73.94 -60.15
N THR A 116 32.45 74.94 -59.55
CA THR A 116 32.65 74.97 -58.09
C THR A 116 31.33 75.00 -57.33
N ALA A 117 30.38 75.82 -57.79
CA ALA A 117 29.05 75.89 -57.19
C ALA A 117 28.25 74.59 -57.36
N THR A 118 28.41 73.87 -58.47
CA THR A 118 27.78 72.54 -58.65
C THR A 118 28.30 71.52 -57.64
N THR A 119 29.62 71.44 -57.43
CA THR A 119 30.21 70.53 -56.43
C THR A 119 29.73 70.86 -55.01
N LEU A 120 29.53 72.14 -54.68
CA LEU A 120 28.99 72.54 -53.37
C LEU A 120 27.51 72.13 -53.18
N GLN A 121 26.70 72.14 -54.24
CA GLN A 121 25.32 71.64 -54.18
C GLN A 121 25.29 70.12 -53.91
N GLU A 122 26.19 69.36 -54.52
CA GLU A 122 26.34 67.91 -54.30
C GLU A 122 26.83 67.58 -52.89
N LEU A 123 27.84 68.29 -52.39
CA LEU A 123 28.33 68.11 -51.02
C LEU A 123 27.22 68.28 -49.98
N ARG A 124 26.34 69.26 -50.18
CA ARG A 124 25.19 69.49 -49.31
C ARG A 124 24.18 68.34 -49.37
N ARG A 125 23.92 67.76 -50.55
CA ARG A 125 23.08 66.57 -50.71
C ARG A 125 23.66 65.40 -49.92
N ASP A 126 24.96 65.15 -50.05
CA ASP A 126 25.62 63.99 -49.46
C ASP A 126 25.73 64.11 -47.93
N LEU A 127 25.94 65.33 -47.41
CA LEU A 127 25.90 65.60 -45.98
C LEU A 127 24.53 65.25 -45.36
N GLY A 128 23.43 65.40 -46.11
CA GLY A 128 22.09 65.00 -45.68
C GLY A 128 21.88 63.49 -45.52
N ARG A 129 22.80 62.67 -46.05
CA ARG A 129 22.79 61.20 -45.95
C ARG A 129 23.81 60.66 -44.93
N ALA A 130 24.61 61.53 -44.33
CA ALA A 130 25.57 61.16 -43.29
C ALA A 130 24.88 61.05 -41.92
N MET A 131 25.53 60.37 -40.97
CA MET A 131 25.12 60.43 -39.56
C MET A 131 25.35 61.86 -39.04
N ILE A 132 24.27 62.64 -38.90
CA ILE A 132 24.34 64.00 -38.36
C ILE A 132 24.21 63.92 -36.84
N VAL A 133 25.19 64.47 -36.14
CA VAL A 133 25.14 64.66 -34.69
C VAL A 133 24.55 66.04 -34.41
N GLN A 134 23.66 66.15 -33.41
CA GLN A 134 23.14 67.45 -32.97
C GLN A 134 24.28 68.36 -32.48
N HIS A 135 24.18 69.66 -32.76
CA HIS A 135 25.27 70.63 -32.55
C HIS A 135 25.67 70.80 -31.06
N ASP A 136 24.81 70.38 -30.14
CA ASP A 136 24.99 70.41 -28.69
C ASP A 136 25.37 69.05 -28.09
N ARG A 137 25.53 68.01 -28.92
CA ARG A 137 25.94 66.68 -28.46
C ARG A 137 27.37 66.38 -28.87
N THR A 138 28.16 65.90 -27.90
CA THR A 138 29.46 65.29 -28.15
C THR A 138 29.28 64.17 -29.18
N PRO A 139 30.17 64.02 -30.19
CA PRO A 139 30.08 62.93 -31.16
C PRO A 139 29.84 61.62 -30.41
N PRO A 140 28.81 60.83 -30.74
CA PRO A 140 28.57 59.58 -30.04
C PRO A 140 29.81 58.71 -30.23
N VAL A 141 30.59 58.56 -29.17
CA VAL A 141 31.55 57.46 -29.08
C VAL A 141 30.68 56.22 -29.06
N LEU A 142 30.83 55.35 -30.06
CA LEU A 142 30.23 54.03 -30.03
C LEU A 142 30.86 53.29 -28.84
N ASN A 143 30.25 53.43 -27.65
CA ASN A 143 30.72 52.80 -26.43
C ASN A 143 30.40 51.31 -26.52
N ILE A 144 31.30 50.56 -27.15
CA ILE A 144 31.35 49.11 -27.03
C ILE A 144 31.54 48.83 -25.53
N PRO A 145 30.65 48.06 -24.87
CA PRO A 145 30.79 47.74 -23.46
C PRO A 145 32.21 47.25 -23.18
N ALA A 146 32.87 47.78 -22.14
CA ALA A 146 34.27 47.49 -21.84
C ALA A 146 34.55 46.00 -21.49
N ASN A 147 33.49 45.20 -21.34
CA ASN A 147 33.57 43.80 -20.98
C ASN A 147 33.55 42.93 -22.25
N ALA A 148 34.71 42.35 -22.59
CA ALA A 148 34.82 41.41 -23.70
C ALA A 148 33.82 40.24 -23.54
N GLY A 149 33.17 39.83 -24.64
CA GLY A 149 32.27 38.67 -24.67
C GLY A 149 30.77 38.96 -24.46
N ARG A 150 30.36 40.24 -24.35
CA ARG A 150 28.95 40.65 -24.27
C ARG A 150 28.44 41.21 -25.60
N PHE A 151 27.17 41.00 -25.91
CA PHE A 151 26.53 41.53 -27.14
C PHE A 151 25.51 42.63 -26.81
N LEU A 152 25.33 43.58 -27.72
CA LEU A 152 24.33 44.64 -27.61
C LEU A 152 23.02 44.21 -28.27
N VAL A 153 21.90 44.59 -27.67
CA VAL A 153 20.55 44.44 -28.25
C VAL A 153 19.85 45.80 -28.25
N THR A 154 18.85 45.97 -29.10
CA THR A 154 17.99 47.16 -29.06
C THR A 154 16.82 46.93 -28.10
N ASP A 155 16.56 47.90 -27.22
CA ASP A 155 15.30 47.94 -26.49
C ASP A 155 14.13 48.36 -27.40
N GLU A 156 12.91 48.32 -26.86
CA GLU A 156 11.69 48.70 -27.60
C GLU A 156 11.68 50.18 -28.05
N ALA A 157 12.51 51.04 -27.46
CA ALA A 157 12.67 52.44 -27.84
C ALA A 157 13.80 52.66 -28.86
N GLY A 158 14.45 51.59 -29.32
CA GLY A 158 15.55 51.64 -30.28
C GLY A 158 16.91 52.04 -29.67
N ASN A 159 17.03 52.09 -28.34
CA ASN A 159 18.32 52.33 -27.68
C ASN A 159 19.13 51.03 -27.65
N LEU A 160 20.45 51.14 -27.82
CA LEU A 160 21.35 50.01 -27.62
C LEU A 160 21.54 49.77 -26.11
N VAL A 161 21.22 48.56 -25.65
CA VAL A 161 21.36 48.08 -24.27
C VAL A 161 22.16 46.77 -24.22
N ASP A 162 22.64 46.38 -23.04
CA ASP A 162 23.39 45.14 -22.83
C ASP A 162 22.47 43.91 -22.94
N GLY A 163 22.79 42.99 -23.86
CA GLY A 163 22.04 41.78 -24.14
C GLY A 163 22.49 40.54 -23.37
N GLY A 164 23.57 40.63 -22.58
CA GLY A 164 24.15 39.50 -21.86
C GLY A 164 25.42 38.92 -22.49
N SER A 165 25.86 37.78 -21.99
CA SER A 165 27.03 37.02 -22.45
C SER A 165 26.70 35.57 -22.81
N ALA A 166 27.63 34.89 -23.49
CA ALA A 166 27.52 33.45 -23.73
C ALA A 166 27.50 32.64 -22.41
N ASP A 167 28.19 33.12 -21.38
CA ASP A 167 28.22 32.49 -20.06
C ASP A 167 26.86 32.62 -19.34
N ASP A 168 26.17 33.75 -19.52
CA ASP A 168 24.81 33.95 -19.00
C ASP A 168 23.84 32.93 -19.64
N ILE A 169 24.00 32.63 -20.93
CA ILE A 169 23.20 31.65 -21.67
C ILE A 169 23.53 30.22 -21.20
N ALA A 170 24.81 29.88 -21.04
CA ALA A 170 25.24 28.57 -20.57
C ALA A 170 24.71 28.29 -19.15
N THR A 171 24.83 29.28 -18.26
CA THR A 171 24.32 29.20 -16.88
C THR A 171 22.80 29.02 -16.85
N ALA A 172 22.06 29.71 -17.73
CA ALA A 172 20.61 29.53 -17.84
C ALA A 172 20.22 28.11 -18.30
N ALA A 173 20.99 27.51 -19.21
CA ALA A 173 20.76 26.13 -19.67
C ALA A 173 21.01 25.11 -18.55
N GLU A 174 22.09 25.27 -17.78
CA GLU A 174 22.38 24.41 -16.63
C GLU A 174 21.29 24.52 -15.56
N ASN A 175 20.85 25.74 -15.23
CA ASN A 175 19.75 25.96 -14.29
C ASN A 175 18.43 25.32 -14.76
N ALA A 176 18.15 25.33 -16.07
CA ALA A 176 16.96 24.68 -16.62
C ALA A 176 17.01 23.15 -16.47
N VAL A 177 18.17 22.53 -16.68
CA VAL A 177 18.38 21.09 -16.46
C VAL A 177 18.21 20.72 -14.99
N MET A 178 18.80 21.51 -14.08
CA MET A 178 18.65 21.29 -12.64
C MET A 178 17.19 21.46 -12.19
N ALA A 179 16.47 22.44 -12.73
CA ALA A 179 15.05 22.64 -12.44
C ALA A 179 14.18 21.47 -12.92
N ALA A 180 14.46 20.91 -14.10
CA ALA A 180 13.77 19.72 -14.60
C ALA A 180 14.02 18.50 -13.71
N ALA A 181 15.28 18.23 -13.33
CA ALA A 181 15.62 17.13 -12.43
C ALA A 181 14.97 17.30 -11.04
N ALA A 182 14.91 18.54 -10.53
CA ALA A 182 14.22 18.84 -9.28
C ALA A 182 12.69 18.62 -9.37
N ALA A 183 12.07 18.95 -10.52
CA ALA A 183 10.66 18.69 -10.77
C ALA A 183 10.35 17.19 -10.82
N ASP A 184 11.17 16.39 -11.50
CA ASP A 184 11.04 14.93 -11.55
C ASP A 184 11.17 14.30 -10.16
N ALA A 185 12.19 14.73 -9.39
CA ALA A 185 12.39 14.28 -8.02
C ALA A 185 11.20 14.64 -7.11
N ALA A 186 10.64 15.85 -7.25
CA ALA A 186 9.46 16.27 -6.52
C ALA A 186 8.22 15.44 -6.89
N GLN A 187 8.04 15.12 -8.18
CA GLN A 187 6.94 14.27 -8.64
C GLN A 187 7.04 12.84 -8.12
N MET A 188 8.24 12.24 -8.12
CA MET A 188 8.48 10.93 -7.52
C MET A 188 8.21 10.95 -6.01
N ALA A 189 8.71 11.95 -5.30
CA ALA A 189 8.46 12.09 -3.86
C ALA A 189 6.96 12.28 -3.55
N ALA A 190 6.22 13.02 -4.38
CA ALA A 190 4.77 13.18 -4.23
C ALA A 190 4.02 11.86 -4.47
N ALA A 191 4.42 11.07 -5.45
CA ALA A 191 3.84 9.74 -5.72
C ALA A 191 4.09 8.77 -4.55
N ASP A 192 5.32 8.73 -4.01
CA ASP A 192 5.67 7.92 -2.85
C ASP A 192 4.91 8.34 -1.59
N ALA A 193 4.75 9.65 -1.38
CA ALA A 193 3.97 10.20 -0.28
C ALA A 193 2.48 9.84 -0.39
N ALA A 194 1.90 9.93 -1.60
CA ALA A 194 0.51 9.54 -1.84
C ALA A 194 0.27 8.03 -1.63
N ALA A 195 1.18 7.18 -2.10
CA ALA A 195 1.13 5.73 -1.88
C ALA A 195 1.24 5.38 -0.38
N THR A 196 2.14 6.06 0.34
CA THR A 196 2.30 5.89 1.79
C THR A 196 1.06 6.35 2.56
N ALA A 197 0.47 7.49 2.19
CA ALA A 197 -0.74 8.00 2.82
C ALA A 197 -1.94 7.07 2.60
N ALA A 198 -2.08 6.49 1.40
CA ALA A 198 -3.08 5.47 1.12
C ALA A 198 -2.88 4.21 1.99
N GLN A 199 -1.65 3.72 2.13
CA GLN A 199 -1.35 2.56 2.99
C GLN A 199 -1.62 2.82 4.48
N ILE A 200 -1.32 4.03 4.98
CA ILE A 200 -1.62 4.42 6.36
C ILE A 200 -3.14 4.51 6.57
N ALA A 201 -3.88 4.99 5.58
CA ALA A 201 -5.34 5.00 5.61
C ALA A 201 -5.95 3.59 5.57
N THR A 202 -5.24 2.60 5.01
CA THR A 202 -5.68 1.21 4.87
C THR A 202 -4.89 0.23 5.75
N ALA A 203 -4.46 0.60 6.95
CA ALA A 203 -3.86 -0.34 7.93
C ALA A 203 -4.91 -1.34 8.51
N ARG A 204 -5.80 -1.82 7.64
CA ARG A 204 -6.89 -2.76 7.87
C ARG A 204 -6.79 -3.84 6.82
N PHE A 205 -6.80 -5.08 7.27
CA PHE A 205 -6.76 -6.27 6.45
C PHE A 205 -7.97 -7.14 6.75
N ASP A 206 -8.47 -7.83 5.73
CA ASP A 206 -9.63 -8.69 5.86
C ASP A 206 -9.27 -9.97 6.65
N THR A 207 -8.11 -10.54 6.35
CA THR A 207 -7.64 -11.80 6.95
C THR A 207 -6.16 -11.77 7.35
N CYS A 208 -5.73 -12.75 8.14
CA CYS A 208 -4.30 -12.93 8.45
C CYS A 208 -3.46 -13.25 7.20
N SER A 209 -4.06 -13.92 6.21
CA SER A 209 -3.38 -14.21 4.94
C SER A 209 -3.11 -12.94 4.12
N ASP A 210 -4.03 -11.97 4.15
CA ASP A 210 -3.82 -10.69 3.46
C ASP A 210 -2.64 -9.91 4.04
N VAL A 211 -2.47 -9.95 5.38
CA VAL A 211 -1.28 -9.37 6.04
C VAL A 211 -0.01 -10.07 5.57
N GLN A 212 0.00 -11.40 5.53
CA GLN A 212 1.17 -12.19 5.14
C GLN A 212 1.60 -11.90 3.69
N ASN A 213 0.65 -11.61 2.81
CA ASN A 213 0.92 -11.28 1.40
C ASN A 213 1.21 -9.79 1.17
N ALA A 214 0.93 -8.92 2.14
CA ALA A 214 1.10 -7.48 2.00
C ALA A 214 2.54 -7.02 2.26
N ARG A 215 2.97 -5.98 1.54
CA ARG A 215 4.17 -5.18 1.88
C ARG A 215 3.74 -3.93 2.63
N ILE A 216 4.09 -3.83 3.90
CA ILE A 216 3.54 -2.81 4.81
C ILE A 216 4.62 -1.80 5.19
N SER A 217 4.43 -0.52 4.83
CA SER A 217 5.39 0.56 5.12
C SER A 217 5.94 0.54 6.55
N ALA A 218 7.25 0.73 6.71
CA ALA A 218 7.95 0.77 7.99
C ALA A 218 7.41 1.81 8.99
N ARG A 219 6.64 2.80 8.50
CA ARG A 219 5.99 3.82 9.31
C ARG A 219 4.72 3.33 10.03
N VAL A 220 4.15 2.20 9.60
CA VAL A 220 2.96 1.61 10.22
C VAL A 220 3.37 0.81 11.46
N SER A 221 2.96 1.27 12.63
CA SER A 221 3.25 0.64 13.92
C SER A 221 2.16 -0.34 14.39
N ALA A 222 0.96 -0.27 13.82
CA ALA A 222 -0.14 -1.17 14.12
C ALA A 222 -1.04 -1.39 12.90
N ILE A 223 -1.64 -2.57 12.82
CA ILE A 223 -2.61 -2.97 11.80
C ILE A 223 -3.81 -3.62 12.47
N TYR A 224 -4.98 -3.49 11.87
CA TYR A 224 -6.18 -4.21 12.30
C TYR A 224 -6.48 -5.32 11.29
N VAL A 225 -6.83 -6.50 11.78
CA VAL A 225 -7.27 -7.63 10.96
C VAL A 225 -8.72 -7.93 11.31
N ALA A 226 -9.61 -8.01 10.31
CA ALA A 226 -11.05 -8.19 10.52
C ALA A 226 -11.43 -9.62 10.91
N GLY A 227 -10.62 -10.61 10.55
CA GLY A 227 -10.79 -12.02 10.91
C GLY A 227 -9.52 -12.85 10.73
N TYR A 228 -9.51 -14.09 11.20
CA TYR A 228 -8.35 -14.95 10.99
C TYR A 228 -8.35 -15.53 9.57
N TYR A 229 -9.44 -16.18 9.19
CA TYR A 229 -9.66 -16.79 7.87
C TYR A 229 -10.64 -16.00 7.00
N LEU A 230 -11.65 -15.39 7.61
CA LEU A 230 -12.67 -14.59 6.92
C LEU A 230 -13.02 -13.36 7.74
N PRO A 231 -13.29 -12.20 7.12
CA PRO A 231 -13.76 -11.02 7.84
C PRO A 231 -14.95 -11.33 8.74
N GLY A 232 -14.85 -10.99 10.03
CA GLY A 232 -15.93 -11.19 11.00
C GLY A 232 -16.05 -12.60 11.58
N ASP A 233 -15.11 -13.50 11.32
CA ASP A 233 -15.07 -14.84 11.93
C ASP A 233 -14.74 -14.83 13.44
N GLY A 234 -14.48 -13.66 14.03
CA GLY A 234 -14.12 -13.49 15.44
C GLY A 234 -12.63 -13.69 15.73
N GLY A 235 -11.83 -14.07 14.74
CA GLY A 235 -10.37 -14.24 14.85
C GLY A 235 -9.55 -12.99 14.49
N GLY A 236 -10.23 -11.85 14.28
CA GLY A 236 -9.60 -10.57 14.01
C GLY A 236 -9.04 -9.90 15.28
N GLY A 237 -8.26 -8.85 15.10
CA GLY A 237 -7.68 -8.10 16.21
C GLY A 237 -6.72 -7.00 15.77
N LEU A 238 -6.29 -6.20 16.75
CA LEU A 238 -5.20 -5.24 16.56
C LEU A 238 -3.87 -5.97 16.69
N TYR A 239 -2.98 -5.80 15.73
CA TYR A 239 -1.61 -6.27 15.77
C TYR A 239 -0.63 -5.10 15.79
N THR A 240 0.43 -5.20 16.59
CA THR A 240 1.48 -4.18 16.71
C THR A 240 2.80 -4.70 16.15
N ARG A 241 3.55 -3.81 15.50
CA ARG A 241 4.83 -4.17 14.88
C ARG A 241 5.88 -4.53 15.95
N PHE A 242 6.68 -5.55 15.69
CA PHE A 242 7.76 -6.02 16.56
C PHE A 242 9.08 -6.10 15.81
N ALA A 243 10.20 -5.90 16.52
CA ALA A 243 11.53 -5.81 15.90
C ALA A 243 12.13 -7.17 15.49
N SER A 244 11.67 -8.24 16.12
CA SER A 244 12.17 -9.61 15.90
C SER A 244 11.04 -10.63 15.97
N GLU A 245 11.30 -11.85 15.51
CA GLU A 245 10.35 -12.95 15.60
C GLU A 245 9.99 -13.27 17.07
N PRO A 246 8.71 -13.23 17.46
CA PRO A 246 8.29 -13.63 18.80
C PRO A 246 8.35 -15.15 18.99
N VAL A 247 8.70 -15.60 20.20
CA VAL A 247 8.80 -17.03 20.56
C VAL A 247 7.42 -17.70 20.66
N ASN A 248 6.43 -16.98 21.18
CA ASN A 248 5.09 -17.51 21.42
C ASN A 248 4.20 -17.30 20.20
N ALA A 249 3.12 -18.06 20.07
CA ALA A 249 2.13 -17.90 19.00
C ALA A 249 1.38 -16.55 19.06
N GLY A 250 0.50 -16.30 18.08
CA GLY A 250 -0.29 -15.06 18.00
C GLY A 250 0.44 -13.89 17.33
N TRP A 251 1.29 -14.19 16.33
CA TRP A 251 1.91 -13.18 15.49
C TRP A 251 1.83 -13.57 14.01
N LEU A 252 2.06 -12.59 13.14
CA LEU A 252 2.07 -12.69 11.69
C LEU A 252 3.36 -12.08 11.15
N LYS A 253 3.82 -12.56 10.00
CA LYS A 253 4.92 -11.96 9.25
C LYS A 253 4.41 -11.51 7.88
N SER A 254 4.54 -10.22 7.58
CA SER A 254 4.16 -9.66 6.27
C SER A 254 5.25 -9.90 5.21
N ALA A 255 4.93 -9.70 3.93
CA ALA A 255 5.83 -10.01 2.80
C ALA A 255 7.09 -9.12 2.75
N ASP A 256 7.09 -7.99 3.44
CA ASP A 256 8.27 -7.14 3.67
C ASP A 256 9.19 -7.65 4.81
N GLY A 257 8.80 -8.74 5.48
CA GLY A 257 9.53 -9.36 6.57
C GLY A 257 9.23 -8.78 7.96
N ALA A 258 8.32 -7.81 8.08
CA ALA A 258 7.94 -7.26 9.38
C ALA A 258 7.10 -8.24 10.21
N PHE A 259 7.33 -8.25 11.52
CA PHE A 259 6.60 -9.08 12.47
C PHE A 259 5.50 -8.26 13.17
N TRP A 260 4.33 -8.87 13.33
CA TRP A 260 3.14 -8.25 13.89
C TRP A 260 2.58 -9.14 14.99
N ARG A 261 2.50 -8.64 16.22
CA ARG A 261 2.01 -9.40 17.38
C ARG A 261 0.59 -8.99 17.72
N LEU A 262 -0.28 -9.95 17.99
CA LEU A 262 -1.63 -9.72 18.48
C LEU A 262 -1.59 -8.94 19.80
N SER A 263 -2.25 -7.80 19.83
CA SER A 263 -2.26 -6.84 20.94
C SER A 263 -3.68 -6.64 21.46
N VAL A 264 -4.24 -7.71 22.04
CA VAL A 264 -5.56 -7.73 22.67
C VAL A 264 -5.46 -8.08 24.14
N ARG A 265 -6.35 -7.49 24.96
CA ARG A 265 -6.39 -7.76 26.40
C ARG A 265 -7.02 -9.11 26.74
N GLN A 266 -7.96 -9.56 25.93
CA GLN A 266 -8.69 -10.82 26.11
C GLN A 266 -8.62 -11.63 24.81
N PRO A 267 -7.56 -12.41 24.62
CA PRO A 267 -7.43 -13.26 23.45
C PRO A 267 -8.54 -14.31 23.40
N THR A 268 -8.99 -14.67 22.19
CA THR A 268 -9.89 -15.81 21.95
C THR A 268 -9.22 -16.85 21.08
N PRO A 269 -9.61 -18.15 21.16
CA PRO A 269 -9.02 -19.20 20.33
C PRO A 269 -9.06 -18.91 18.83
N ARG A 270 -10.11 -18.22 18.37
CA ARG A 270 -10.30 -17.88 16.95
C ARG A 270 -9.20 -16.94 16.46
N MET A 271 -8.64 -16.09 17.32
CA MET A 271 -7.50 -15.22 17.00
C MET A 271 -6.19 -16.00 16.79
N TYR A 272 -6.17 -17.28 17.17
CA TYR A 272 -5.06 -18.21 16.96
C TYR A 272 -5.38 -19.25 15.89
N GLY A 273 -6.50 -19.09 15.17
CA GLY A 273 -6.89 -19.94 14.06
C GLY A 273 -7.84 -21.08 14.39
N ALA A 274 -8.44 -21.10 15.59
CA ALA A 274 -9.47 -22.09 15.91
C ALA A 274 -10.77 -21.78 15.15
N ARG A 275 -11.45 -22.80 14.64
CA ARG A 275 -12.62 -22.66 13.76
C ARG A 275 -13.94 -22.89 14.48
N PHE A 276 -13.98 -23.75 15.50
CA PHE A 276 -15.20 -24.04 16.28
C PHE A 276 -16.37 -24.43 15.36
N ASP A 277 -16.07 -25.21 14.33
CA ASP A 277 -16.98 -25.56 13.24
C ASP A 277 -17.44 -27.02 13.32
N ALA A 278 -17.33 -27.66 14.49
CA ALA A 278 -17.76 -29.04 14.67
C ALA A 278 -19.28 -29.17 14.49
N VAL A 279 -19.68 -30.10 13.63
CA VAL A 279 -21.07 -30.43 13.32
C VAL A 279 -21.36 -31.84 13.82
N PHE A 280 -22.49 -32.00 14.51
CA PHE A 280 -23.00 -33.30 14.97
C PHE A 280 -24.22 -33.69 14.12
N GLY A 281 -24.22 -34.91 13.63
CA GLY A 281 -25.28 -35.46 12.79
C GLY A 281 -25.66 -36.88 13.17
N ARG A 282 -26.71 -37.37 12.52
CA ARG A 282 -27.25 -38.74 12.63
C ARG A 282 -27.64 -39.24 11.24
N ALA A 283 -28.15 -40.47 11.13
CA ALA A 283 -28.43 -41.09 9.84
C ALA A 283 -27.17 -41.38 9.00
N GLY A 284 -26.01 -41.52 9.66
CA GLY A 284 -24.76 -41.91 9.03
C GLY A 284 -24.76 -43.37 8.60
N SER A 285 -24.22 -43.65 7.42
CA SER A 285 -24.12 -45.00 6.88
C SER A 285 -22.84 -45.17 6.09
N VAL A 286 -22.14 -46.27 6.36
CA VAL A 286 -20.95 -46.70 5.63
C VAL A 286 -20.88 -48.22 5.72
N SER A 287 -20.53 -48.87 4.61
CA SER A 287 -20.35 -50.32 4.58
C SER A 287 -18.93 -50.69 5.00
N ALA A 288 -18.74 -51.85 5.62
CA ALA A 288 -17.42 -52.38 5.89
C ALA A 288 -16.58 -52.43 4.61
N SER A 289 -15.30 -52.07 4.73
CA SER A 289 -14.32 -51.89 3.66
C SER A 289 -14.62 -50.76 2.66
N ALA A 290 -15.64 -49.93 2.90
CA ALA A 290 -15.93 -48.76 2.07
C ALA A 290 -15.41 -47.46 2.69
N THR A 291 -15.02 -46.52 1.84
CA THR A 291 -14.68 -45.13 2.20
C THR A 291 -15.86 -44.19 1.99
N THR A 292 -16.86 -44.56 1.18
CA THR A 292 -18.02 -43.71 0.92
C THR A 292 -18.95 -43.69 2.13
N PHE A 293 -18.97 -42.56 2.83
CA PHE A 293 -19.92 -42.27 3.90
C PHE A 293 -21.11 -41.51 3.35
N ASN A 294 -22.32 -41.90 3.75
CA ASN A 294 -23.56 -41.24 3.37
C ASN A 294 -24.38 -40.86 4.59
N SER A 295 -24.96 -39.66 4.58
CA SER A 295 -25.97 -39.25 5.56
C SER A 295 -27.03 -38.39 4.89
N ALA A 296 -28.29 -38.83 4.97
CA ALA A 296 -29.41 -38.12 4.37
C ALA A 296 -29.67 -36.74 5.02
N LEU A 297 -29.11 -36.49 6.21
CA LEU A 297 -29.26 -35.25 6.96
C LEU A 297 -27.99 -34.39 6.97
N ALA A 298 -26.90 -34.85 6.35
CA ALA A 298 -25.68 -34.06 6.24
C ALA A 298 -25.86 -32.86 5.31
N ILE A 299 -25.01 -31.86 5.51
CA ILE A 299 -24.89 -30.67 4.67
C ILE A 299 -23.39 -30.43 4.43
N PHE A 300 -22.72 -31.43 3.87
CA PHE A 300 -21.30 -31.34 3.53
C PHE A 300 -21.08 -30.27 2.46
N LYS A 301 -19.93 -29.59 2.56
CA LYS A 301 -19.50 -28.55 1.63
C LYS A 301 -18.07 -28.79 1.19
N PRO A 302 -17.64 -28.24 0.03
CA PRO A 302 -16.26 -28.40 -0.42
C PRO A 302 -15.19 -28.04 0.63
N GLU A 303 -15.49 -27.10 1.54
CA GLU A 303 -14.59 -26.69 2.62
C GLU A 303 -14.45 -27.72 3.76
N ASP A 304 -15.22 -28.81 3.76
CA ASP A 304 -15.13 -29.88 4.75
C ASP A 304 -14.02 -30.90 4.44
N VAL A 305 -13.41 -30.83 3.24
CA VAL A 305 -12.24 -31.66 2.92
C VAL A 305 -11.09 -31.37 3.88
N GLY A 306 -10.49 -32.43 4.43
CA GLY A 306 -9.43 -32.34 5.42
C GLY A 306 -9.91 -32.25 6.88
N LYS A 307 -11.22 -32.11 7.12
CA LYS A 307 -11.78 -32.14 8.48
C LYS A 307 -11.78 -33.54 9.07
N ILE A 308 -11.62 -33.61 10.39
CA ILE A 308 -11.79 -34.85 11.15
C ILE A 308 -13.26 -35.26 11.07
N ILE A 309 -13.53 -36.55 10.97
CA ILE A 309 -14.85 -37.13 11.10
C ILE A 309 -14.79 -38.39 11.98
N GLY A 310 -15.65 -38.43 13.00
CA GLY A 310 -15.97 -39.61 13.79
C GLY A 310 -17.29 -40.20 13.33
N VAL A 311 -17.32 -41.51 13.07
CA VAL A 311 -18.55 -42.27 12.77
C VAL A 311 -18.72 -43.39 13.78
N GLU A 312 -19.83 -43.37 14.50
CA GLU A 312 -20.07 -44.28 15.60
C GLU A 312 -20.27 -45.71 15.09
N GLY A 313 -19.56 -46.66 15.71
CA GLY A 313 -19.66 -48.08 15.39
C GLY A 313 -18.95 -48.54 14.11
N ALA A 314 -18.45 -47.62 13.27
CA ALA A 314 -17.85 -47.96 11.98
C ALA A 314 -16.40 -48.48 12.06
N GLY A 315 -15.75 -48.31 13.21
CA GLY A 315 -14.38 -48.71 13.49
C GLY A 315 -14.22 -50.21 13.75
N ALA A 316 -12.98 -50.61 14.05
CA ALA A 316 -12.63 -52.01 14.30
C ALA A 316 -13.37 -52.55 15.54
N GLY A 317 -14.00 -53.73 15.42
CA GLY A 317 -14.77 -54.33 16.52
C GLY A 317 -16.02 -53.53 16.92
N GLY A 318 -16.53 -52.67 16.04
CA GLY A 318 -17.69 -51.82 16.31
C GLY A 318 -17.36 -50.58 17.16
N THR A 319 -16.10 -50.14 17.23
CA THR A 319 -15.74 -48.87 17.88
C THR A 319 -16.02 -47.68 16.96
N GLU A 320 -15.75 -46.46 17.43
CA GLU A 320 -15.75 -45.26 16.58
C GLU A 320 -14.69 -45.40 15.47
N LEU A 321 -15.05 -45.04 14.24
CA LEU A 321 -14.06 -44.74 13.19
C LEU A 321 -13.78 -43.24 13.25
N ILE A 322 -12.56 -42.85 13.63
CA ILE A 322 -12.12 -41.46 13.57
C ILE A 322 -11.07 -41.35 12.46
N THR A 323 -11.39 -40.58 11.43
CA THR A 323 -10.58 -40.40 10.23
C THR A 323 -10.78 -38.99 9.68
N VAL A 324 -10.40 -38.75 8.42
CA VAL A 324 -10.47 -37.45 7.74
C VAL A 324 -11.34 -37.55 6.49
N ILE A 325 -12.11 -36.50 6.21
CA ILE A 325 -12.85 -36.35 4.95
C ILE A 325 -11.85 -36.12 3.81
N ALA A 326 -11.68 -37.11 2.93
CA ALA A 326 -10.76 -37.06 1.80
C ALA A 326 -11.32 -36.27 0.62
N SER A 327 -12.61 -36.42 0.32
CA SER A 327 -13.31 -35.63 -0.71
C SER A 327 -14.80 -35.55 -0.43
N VAL A 328 -15.45 -34.53 -0.99
CA VAL A 328 -16.91 -34.33 -0.88
C VAL A 328 -17.55 -34.68 -2.23
N ASN A 329 -18.41 -35.71 -2.24
CA ASN A 329 -19.11 -36.16 -3.43
C ASN A 329 -20.37 -35.31 -3.69
N SER A 330 -21.10 -34.99 -2.61
CA SER A 330 -22.31 -34.18 -2.60
C SER A 330 -22.56 -33.61 -1.20
N SER A 331 -23.63 -32.84 -1.00
CA SER A 331 -24.00 -32.36 0.34
C SER A 331 -24.35 -33.47 1.34
N THR A 332 -24.56 -34.71 0.88
CA THR A 332 -24.96 -35.85 1.71
C THR A 332 -24.00 -37.04 1.63
N SER A 333 -22.89 -36.91 0.91
CA SER A 333 -21.94 -38.01 0.67
C SER A 333 -20.50 -37.50 0.60
N VAL A 334 -19.59 -38.20 1.26
CA VAL A 334 -18.14 -37.93 1.28
C VAL A 334 -17.36 -39.22 1.16
N GLU A 335 -16.11 -39.11 0.71
CA GLU A 335 -15.11 -40.16 0.86
C GLU A 335 -14.28 -39.93 2.12
N LEU A 336 -14.12 -40.98 2.91
CA LEU A 336 -13.26 -41.05 4.08
C LEU A 336 -11.85 -41.45 3.69
N SER A 337 -10.85 -41.00 4.45
CA SER A 337 -9.45 -41.39 4.23
C SER A 337 -9.19 -42.84 4.62
N ASP A 338 -9.86 -43.32 5.66
CA ASP A 338 -9.83 -44.71 6.10
C ASP A 338 -11.17 -45.40 5.82
N ALA A 339 -11.10 -46.64 5.34
CA ALA A 339 -12.29 -47.45 5.14
C ALA A 339 -12.89 -47.90 6.48
N ALA A 340 -14.22 -47.95 6.56
CA ALA A 340 -14.89 -48.51 7.74
C ALA A 340 -14.53 -49.98 7.92
N SER A 341 -14.32 -50.41 9.17
CA SER A 341 -14.10 -51.82 9.48
C SER A 341 -15.42 -52.57 9.73
N THR A 342 -16.46 -51.84 10.13
CA THR A 342 -17.79 -52.39 10.43
C THR A 342 -18.85 -51.61 9.67
N SER A 343 -19.83 -52.32 9.09
CA SER A 343 -20.97 -51.67 8.45
C SER A 343 -21.88 -51.05 9.50
N VAL A 344 -22.25 -49.79 9.33
CA VAL A 344 -23.22 -49.11 10.18
C VAL A 344 -24.34 -48.47 9.37
N PHE A 345 -25.51 -48.39 9.99
CA PHE A 345 -26.69 -47.72 9.46
C PHE A 345 -27.32 -46.90 10.58
N ASP A 346 -27.77 -45.70 10.25
CA ASP A 346 -28.31 -44.73 11.21
C ASP A 346 -27.34 -44.34 12.34
N ALA A 347 -26.04 -44.34 12.06
CA ALA A 347 -25.00 -43.97 13.03
C ALA A 347 -25.01 -42.46 13.31
N GLU A 348 -24.68 -42.10 14.55
CA GLU A 348 -24.24 -40.75 14.87
C GLU A 348 -22.86 -40.49 14.28
N TYR A 349 -22.60 -39.23 13.94
CA TYR A 349 -21.30 -38.81 13.46
C TYR A 349 -21.03 -37.36 13.85
N CYS A 350 -19.75 -37.01 13.91
CA CYS A 350 -19.31 -35.64 14.11
C CYS A 350 -18.18 -35.33 13.15
N TYR A 351 -18.14 -34.14 12.57
CA TYR A 351 -17.00 -33.69 11.79
C TYR A 351 -16.68 -32.23 12.08
N GLY A 352 -15.42 -31.84 11.92
CA GLY A 352 -14.94 -30.50 12.24
C GLY A 352 -13.44 -30.36 12.01
N SER A 353 -12.97 -29.12 12.03
CA SER A 353 -11.54 -28.82 11.91
C SER A 353 -10.80 -29.20 13.19
N ASP A 354 -9.54 -29.62 13.06
CA ASP A 354 -8.66 -29.84 14.22
C ASP A 354 -8.18 -28.50 14.79
N ASP A 355 -8.74 -28.09 15.93
CA ASP A 355 -8.41 -26.83 16.60
C ASP A 355 -7.30 -26.99 17.66
N THR A 356 -6.65 -28.16 17.77
CA THR A 356 -5.67 -28.45 18.83
C THR A 356 -4.56 -27.42 18.94
N ALA A 357 -3.90 -27.11 17.81
CA ALA A 357 -2.77 -26.18 17.80
C ALA A 357 -3.21 -24.77 18.18
N ALA A 358 -4.39 -24.34 17.71
CA ALA A 358 -4.93 -23.01 17.99
C ALA A 358 -5.40 -22.88 19.44
N LEU A 359 -6.03 -23.92 20.00
CA LEU A 359 -6.44 -23.97 21.40
C LEU A 359 -5.23 -23.95 22.33
N GLN A 360 -4.19 -24.73 22.04
CA GLN A 360 -2.96 -24.73 22.85
C GLN A 360 -2.25 -23.37 22.77
N ALA A 361 -2.08 -22.83 21.56
CA ALA A 361 -1.50 -21.51 21.35
C ALA A 361 -2.25 -20.40 22.10
N TRP A 362 -3.57 -20.49 22.16
CA TRP A 362 -4.41 -19.57 22.92
C TRP A 362 -4.18 -19.71 24.44
N LEU A 363 -4.15 -20.94 24.98
CA LEU A 363 -3.87 -21.18 26.41
C LEU A 363 -2.49 -20.67 26.82
N ASP A 364 -1.48 -20.90 25.98
CA ASP A 364 -0.11 -20.44 26.19
C ASP A 364 -0.01 -18.91 26.17
N ALA A 365 -0.86 -18.25 25.39
CA ALA A 365 -0.88 -16.80 25.27
C ALA A 365 -1.53 -16.08 26.46
N ILE A 366 -2.22 -16.78 27.36
CA ILE A 366 -2.79 -16.19 28.58
C ILE A 366 -1.66 -15.94 29.59
N PRO A 367 -1.25 -14.69 29.86
CA PRO A 367 -0.20 -14.44 30.83
C PRO A 367 -0.70 -14.64 32.26
N GLU A 368 0.23 -14.80 33.20
CA GLU A 368 -0.08 -14.69 34.63
C GLU A 368 -0.62 -13.28 34.95
N GLY A 369 -1.68 -13.22 35.75
CA GLY A 369 -2.51 -12.03 35.98
C GLY A 369 -3.47 -11.67 34.84
N GLY A 370 -3.47 -12.45 33.75
CA GLY A 370 -4.24 -12.19 32.54
C GLY A 370 -5.65 -12.79 32.53
N GLY A 371 -6.41 -12.45 31.49
CA GLY A 371 -7.71 -13.05 31.23
C GLY A 371 -7.92 -13.30 29.74
N ALA A 372 -8.71 -14.31 29.41
CA ALA A 372 -9.07 -14.68 28.06
C ALA A 372 -10.58 -14.91 27.96
N ARG A 373 -11.09 -14.85 26.73
CA ARG A 373 -12.48 -15.18 26.42
C ARG A 373 -12.50 -16.33 25.42
N ILE A 374 -13.48 -17.21 25.53
CA ILE A 374 -13.74 -18.23 24.52
C ILE A 374 -15.12 -17.95 23.90
N ASP A 375 -15.14 -17.86 22.58
CA ASP A 375 -16.37 -17.60 21.84
C ASP A 375 -17.27 -18.85 21.83
N PRO A 376 -18.60 -18.69 21.78
CA PRO A 376 -19.50 -19.82 21.66
C PRO A 376 -19.21 -20.69 20.42
N GLY A 377 -19.41 -21.99 20.57
CA GLY A 377 -19.24 -22.97 19.50
C GLY A 377 -18.70 -24.31 20.00
N THR A 378 -18.40 -25.21 19.06
CA THR A 378 -17.82 -26.51 19.38
C THR A 378 -16.51 -26.71 18.60
N ALA A 379 -15.42 -26.95 19.33
CA ALA A 379 -14.10 -27.18 18.76
C ALA A 379 -13.70 -28.65 18.90
N LEU A 380 -13.16 -29.25 17.83
CA LEU A 380 -12.52 -30.56 17.91
C LEU A 380 -11.04 -30.40 18.25
N PHE A 381 -10.49 -31.33 19.03
CA PHE A 381 -9.06 -31.38 19.32
C PHE A 381 -8.57 -32.82 19.44
N THR A 382 -7.29 -33.07 19.18
CA THR A 382 -6.70 -34.40 18.97
C THR A 382 -5.56 -34.74 19.91
N ALA A 383 -5.10 -33.79 20.73
CA ALA A 383 -4.09 -34.02 21.77
C ALA A 383 -4.48 -33.38 23.09
N THR A 384 -3.90 -33.83 24.20
CA THR A 384 -4.07 -33.21 25.51
C THR A 384 -3.74 -31.72 25.45
N LEU A 385 -4.64 -30.87 25.92
CA LEU A 385 -4.38 -29.44 26.06
C LEU A 385 -3.89 -29.16 27.48
N THR A 386 -2.91 -28.27 27.62
CA THR A 386 -2.24 -28.03 28.90
C THR A 386 -2.19 -26.56 29.28
N LYS A 387 -2.25 -26.29 30.59
CA LYS A 387 -2.01 -24.95 31.16
C LYS A 387 -1.55 -25.06 32.61
N HIS A 388 -0.36 -24.53 32.91
CA HIS A 388 0.28 -24.73 34.23
C HIS A 388 0.55 -23.44 35.02
N THR A 389 0.32 -22.27 34.43
CA THR A 389 0.57 -20.98 35.10
C THR A 389 -0.53 -20.62 36.09
N SER A 390 -0.20 -19.80 37.10
CA SER A 390 -1.18 -19.28 38.06
C SER A 390 -1.87 -18.00 37.57
N SER A 391 -2.83 -17.53 38.36
CA SER A 391 -3.49 -16.23 38.29
C SER A 391 -4.05 -15.90 36.90
N TYR A 392 -4.96 -16.71 36.37
CA TYR A 392 -5.60 -16.41 35.09
C TYR A 392 -7.11 -16.63 35.12
N ALA A 393 -7.82 -15.97 34.19
CA ALA A 393 -9.25 -16.13 34.02
C ALA A 393 -9.62 -16.56 32.59
N ILE A 394 -10.56 -17.50 32.44
CA ILE A 394 -11.19 -17.86 31.17
C ILE A 394 -12.69 -17.61 31.28
N GLN A 395 -13.20 -16.70 30.44
CA GLN A 395 -14.59 -16.29 30.41
C GLN A 395 -15.32 -16.88 29.20
N THR A 396 -16.56 -17.35 29.39
CA THR A 396 -17.46 -17.82 28.32
C THR A 396 -18.69 -16.93 28.23
N ALA A 397 -19.60 -17.20 27.28
CA ALA A 397 -20.91 -16.55 27.21
C ALA A 397 -21.95 -17.16 28.16
N GLY A 398 -21.59 -18.19 28.93
CA GLY A 398 -22.46 -18.92 29.86
C GLY A 398 -22.43 -20.43 29.66
N ALA A 399 -23.15 -21.15 30.53
CA ALA A 399 -23.30 -22.61 30.52
C ALA A 399 -23.73 -23.16 29.15
N GLY A 400 -23.05 -24.21 28.69
CA GLY A 400 -23.33 -24.88 27.42
C GLY A 400 -22.99 -24.09 26.15
N SER A 401 -22.44 -22.87 26.28
CA SER A 401 -22.07 -22.05 25.10
C SER A 401 -20.82 -22.57 24.39
N VAL A 402 -19.94 -23.25 25.11
CA VAL A 402 -18.64 -23.74 24.62
C VAL A 402 -18.51 -25.23 24.89
N ARG A 403 -18.18 -25.98 23.85
CA ARG A 403 -17.89 -27.42 23.94
C ARG A 403 -16.55 -27.73 23.28
N LEU A 404 -15.67 -28.40 24.01
CA LEU A 404 -14.40 -28.90 23.53
C LEU A 404 -14.51 -30.42 23.42
N VAL A 405 -14.32 -30.96 22.22
CA VAL A 405 -14.58 -32.38 21.95
C VAL A 405 -13.33 -33.07 21.46
N TYR A 406 -12.86 -34.04 22.21
CA TYR A 406 -11.70 -34.82 21.85
C TYR A 406 -12.01 -35.80 20.71
N ALA A 407 -11.16 -35.77 19.70
CA ALA A 407 -11.18 -36.61 18.51
C ALA A 407 -9.79 -37.21 18.22
N GLY A 408 -8.89 -37.21 19.22
CA GLY A 408 -7.54 -37.72 19.05
C GLY A 408 -7.47 -39.24 18.99
N PRO A 409 -6.30 -39.82 18.68
CA PRO A 409 -6.15 -41.25 18.51
C PRO A 409 -6.09 -42.05 19.82
N SER A 410 -5.71 -41.42 20.94
CA SER A 410 -5.49 -42.11 22.22
C SER A 410 -6.76 -42.21 23.04
N ALA A 411 -7.05 -43.40 23.58
CA ALA A 411 -8.20 -43.62 24.48
C ALA A 411 -7.82 -43.59 25.96
N VAL A 412 -6.60 -43.16 26.30
CA VAL A 412 -6.01 -43.31 27.66
C VAL A 412 -5.31 -42.04 28.15
N VAL A 413 -5.60 -40.89 27.56
CA VAL A 413 -5.01 -39.60 27.94
C VAL A 413 -6.00 -38.77 28.76
N ASP A 414 -5.48 -37.91 29.62
CA ASP A 414 -6.27 -36.79 30.13
C ASP A 414 -6.48 -35.79 28.99
N LEU A 415 -7.70 -35.30 28.83
CA LEU A 415 -8.03 -34.41 27.70
C LEU A 415 -7.58 -32.98 27.98
N PHE A 416 -7.75 -32.55 29.24
CA PHE A 416 -7.32 -31.25 29.75
C PHE A 416 -6.45 -31.46 31.00
N GLU A 417 -5.16 -31.13 30.91
CA GLU A 417 -4.24 -31.18 32.07
C GLU A 417 -3.92 -29.76 32.53
N LEU A 418 -4.46 -29.42 33.70
CA LEU A 418 -4.31 -28.12 34.32
C LEU A 418 -3.41 -28.24 35.56
N GLY A 419 -2.27 -27.55 35.54
CA GLY A 419 -1.19 -27.74 36.51
C GLY A 419 -0.29 -28.92 36.16
N ASP A 420 0.96 -28.89 36.62
CA ASP A 420 1.99 -29.90 36.28
C ASP A 420 2.17 -30.94 37.40
N GLY A 421 1.39 -30.84 38.49
CA GLY A 421 1.52 -31.67 39.69
C GLY A 421 2.78 -31.38 40.52
N VAL A 422 3.62 -30.42 40.13
CA VAL A 422 4.83 -30.01 40.83
C VAL A 422 4.59 -28.68 41.54
N ALA A 423 4.33 -27.62 40.77
CA ALA A 423 4.06 -26.29 41.27
C ALA A 423 2.59 -26.13 41.71
N THR A 424 2.37 -25.28 42.69
CA THR A 424 1.02 -24.88 43.08
C THR A 424 0.45 -23.91 42.06
N VAL A 425 -0.70 -24.25 41.48
CA VAL A 425 -1.46 -23.36 40.60
C VAL A 425 -2.49 -22.63 41.45
N HIS A 426 -2.53 -21.30 41.42
CA HIS A 426 -3.43 -20.55 42.31
C HIS A 426 -4.17 -19.41 41.62
N ASN A 427 -5.28 -18.94 42.21
CA ASN A 427 -6.08 -17.82 41.73
C ASN A 427 -6.60 -17.99 40.29
N VAL A 428 -7.02 -19.21 39.93
CA VAL A 428 -7.57 -19.49 38.60
C VAL A 428 -9.09 -19.37 38.60
N HIS A 429 -9.64 -18.73 37.58
CA HIS A 429 -11.08 -18.67 37.35
C HIS A 429 -11.45 -19.21 35.96
N ILE A 430 -12.24 -20.28 35.88
CA ILE A 430 -12.71 -20.82 34.59
C ILE A 430 -14.23 -20.86 34.62
N GLN A 431 -14.87 -20.25 33.61
CA GLN A 431 -16.33 -20.16 33.52
C GLN A 431 -16.89 -21.09 32.45
N SER A 432 -17.71 -22.05 32.85
CA SER A 432 -18.70 -22.77 32.04
C SER A 432 -18.20 -23.35 30.70
N ILE A 433 -17.16 -24.21 30.76
CA ILE A 433 -16.69 -24.98 29.60
C ILE A 433 -17.22 -26.41 29.69
N THR A 434 -17.70 -26.98 28.59
CA THR A 434 -18.04 -28.41 28.50
C THR A 434 -16.94 -29.18 27.77
N VAL A 435 -16.46 -30.27 28.36
CA VAL A 435 -15.50 -31.20 27.75
C VAL A 435 -16.21 -32.52 27.42
N ASP A 436 -15.95 -33.03 26.22
CA ASP A 436 -16.51 -34.30 25.71
C ASP A 436 -15.46 -35.02 24.82
N SER A 437 -15.80 -36.19 24.29
CA SER A 437 -15.01 -36.98 23.37
C SER A 437 -15.92 -37.73 22.39
N ILE A 438 -15.59 -37.73 21.11
CA ILE A 438 -16.21 -38.67 20.15
C ILE A 438 -15.54 -40.05 20.23
N ARG A 439 -14.32 -40.12 20.73
CA ARG A 439 -13.64 -41.39 21.03
C ARG A 439 -14.17 -41.95 22.34
N LYS A 440 -14.51 -43.24 22.36
CA LYS A 440 -14.74 -43.96 23.62
C LYS A 440 -13.43 -44.11 24.38
N MET A 441 -13.30 -43.37 25.47
CA MET A 441 -12.16 -43.42 26.38
C MET A 441 -12.21 -44.69 27.22
N THR A 442 -11.03 -45.24 27.49
CA THR A 442 -10.81 -46.46 28.30
C THR A 442 -10.01 -46.18 29.56
N SER A 443 -9.31 -45.05 29.58
CA SER A 443 -8.64 -44.48 30.75
C SER A 443 -8.61 -42.95 30.60
N GLY A 444 -7.95 -42.26 31.52
CA GLY A 444 -7.85 -40.80 31.54
C GLY A 444 -9.14 -40.10 31.96
N THR A 445 -9.02 -38.79 32.07
CA THR A 445 -10.02 -37.87 32.62
C THR A 445 -10.32 -36.75 31.63
N ALA A 446 -11.56 -36.26 31.57
CA ALA A 446 -11.87 -35.09 30.77
C ALA A 446 -11.09 -33.86 31.25
N VAL A 447 -11.01 -33.63 32.56
CA VAL A 447 -10.20 -32.56 33.15
C VAL A 447 -9.46 -33.01 34.39
N HIS A 448 -8.13 -32.85 34.40
CA HIS A 448 -7.27 -33.16 35.53
C HIS A 448 -6.66 -31.86 36.08
N LEU A 449 -7.04 -31.50 37.30
CA LEU A 449 -6.63 -30.31 38.02
C LEU A 449 -5.60 -30.70 39.08
N ARG A 450 -4.37 -30.24 38.92
CA ARG A 450 -3.24 -30.65 39.74
C ARG A 450 -2.74 -29.48 40.56
N LYS A 451 -2.84 -29.60 41.89
CA LYS A 451 -2.39 -28.58 42.88
C LYS A 451 -3.02 -27.20 42.72
N PHE A 452 -4.32 -27.16 42.42
CA PHE A 452 -5.09 -25.92 42.36
C PHE A 452 -5.39 -25.35 43.75
N VAL A 453 -5.19 -24.05 43.95
CA VAL A 453 -5.41 -23.35 45.22
C VAL A 453 -6.17 -22.04 45.02
N ASN A 454 -7.09 -21.68 45.91
CA ASN A 454 -7.85 -20.41 45.84
C ASN A 454 -8.47 -20.17 44.46
N SER A 455 -9.05 -21.22 43.86
CA SER A 455 -9.51 -21.20 42.47
C SER A 455 -11.01 -21.48 42.38
N GLU A 456 -11.64 -20.99 41.32
CA GLU A 456 -13.08 -21.15 41.08
C GLU A 456 -13.31 -21.65 39.65
N LEU A 457 -13.88 -22.84 39.54
CA LEU A 457 -13.95 -23.59 38.31
C LEU A 457 -15.39 -23.99 38.04
N SER A 458 -15.93 -23.59 36.90
CA SER A 458 -17.18 -24.10 36.35
C SER A 458 -16.84 -24.86 35.08
N ILE A 459 -16.74 -26.18 35.20
CA ILE A 459 -16.37 -27.07 34.10
C ILE A 459 -17.28 -28.29 34.14
N ASP A 460 -17.86 -28.59 33.00
CA ASP A 460 -18.73 -29.73 32.80
C ASP A 460 -17.99 -30.83 32.03
N ALA A 461 -18.22 -32.08 32.40
CA ALA A 461 -17.75 -33.24 31.67
C ALA A 461 -18.97 -34.07 31.26
N MET A 462 -19.34 -33.97 29.98
CA MET A 462 -20.57 -34.58 29.47
C MET A 462 -20.21 -35.49 28.32
N SER A 463 -20.61 -36.77 28.37
CA SER A 463 -20.64 -37.61 27.16
C SER A 463 -22.01 -37.47 26.49
N GLN A 464 -22.10 -36.69 25.40
CA GLN A 464 -23.27 -36.49 24.53
C GLN A 464 -24.68 -36.51 25.18
N GLU A 465 -25.26 -35.31 25.34
CA GLU A 465 -26.57 -35.07 25.97
C GLU A 465 -27.83 -35.42 25.14
N ARG A 466 -27.77 -35.98 23.92
CA ARG A 466 -29.00 -36.09 23.09
C ARG A 466 -29.69 -37.45 23.16
N TRP A 467 -30.45 -37.60 24.23
CA TRP A 467 -31.70 -38.38 24.37
C TRP A 467 -31.69 -39.89 24.18
N ASN A 468 -30.71 -40.53 23.55
CA ASN A 468 -30.61 -41.99 23.42
C ASN A 468 -29.20 -42.48 23.02
N ALA A 469 -28.18 -41.61 23.00
CA ALA A 469 -26.84 -41.99 22.58
C ALA A 469 -26.29 -43.14 23.46
N VAL A 470 -26.01 -44.26 22.82
CA VAL A 470 -25.56 -45.50 23.44
C VAL A 470 -24.05 -45.40 23.63
N GLY A 471 -23.59 -44.80 24.72
CA GLY A 471 -22.18 -44.92 25.12
C GLY A 471 -21.68 -43.83 26.03
N GLN A 472 -21.15 -44.24 27.18
CA GLN A 472 -20.27 -43.42 28.00
C GLN A 472 -18.95 -43.23 27.23
N LYS A 473 -18.78 -42.08 26.57
CA LYS A 473 -17.57 -41.78 25.76
C LYS A 473 -16.41 -41.30 26.63
N LEU A 474 -16.69 -40.63 27.74
CA LEU A 474 -15.68 -40.26 28.72
C LEU A 474 -15.43 -41.42 29.70
N ASN A 475 -14.19 -41.56 30.15
CA ASN A 475 -13.87 -42.52 31.20
C ASN A 475 -14.03 -41.87 32.58
N HIS A 476 -13.19 -40.91 32.96
CA HIS A 476 -13.41 -40.07 34.14
C HIS A 476 -13.80 -38.63 33.76
N GLY A 477 -14.56 -37.95 34.61
CA GLY A 477 -15.04 -36.58 34.39
C GLY A 477 -14.01 -35.53 34.80
N VAL A 478 -14.02 -35.12 36.07
CA VAL A 478 -13.09 -34.12 36.63
C VAL A 478 -12.29 -34.73 37.78
N TRP A 479 -10.97 -34.55 37.76
CA TRP A 479 -10.07 -35.04 38.81
C TRP A 479 -9.36 -33.87 39.51
N PHE A 480 -9.62 -33.72 40.80
CA PHE A 480 -8.95 -32.80 41.71
C PHE A 480 -7.81 -33.53 42.46
N ASP A 481 -6.58 -33.36 41.97
CA ASP A 481 -5.36 -33.93 42.53
C ASP A 481 -4.64 -32.89 43.40
N ALA A 482 -4.70 -33.08 44.72
CA ALA A 482 -4.03 -32.25 45.72
C ALA A 482 -4.43 -30.76 45.70
N VAL A 483 -5.74 -30.47 45.62
CA VAL A 483 -6.26 -29.10 45.61
C VAL A 483 -6.42 -28.50 47.02
N ASP A 484 -6.45 -27.17 47.12
CA ASP A 484 -6.77 -26.43 48.35
C ASP A 484 -7.73 -25.26 48.12
N ASN A 485 -8.63 -24.97 49.05
CA ASN A 485 -9.57 -23.83 49.01
C ASN A 485 -10.13 -23.53 47.60
N THR A 486 -10.71 -24.55 46.96
CA THR A 486 -11.17 -24.49 45.57
C THR A 486 -12.68 -24.62 45.51
N ILE A 487 -13.33 -23.77 44.72
CA ILE A 487 -14.76 -23.82 44.45
C ILE A 487 -14.98 -24.50 43.11
N PHE A 488 -15.85 -25.49 43.09
CA PHE A 488 -16.29 -26.18 41.89
C PHE A 488 -17.79 -25.94 41.68
N ASP A 489 -18.14 -25.39 40.54
CA ASP A 489 -19.51 -25.00 40.16
C ASP A 489 -19.93 -25.75 38.88
N PRO A 490 -20.07 -27.10 38.94
CA PRO A 490 -20.48 -27.88 37.79
C PRO A 490 -21.96 -27.65 37.49
N HIS A 491 -22.34 -27.55 36.23
CA HIS A 491 -23.75 -27.63 35.84
C HIS A 491 -24.15 -29.09 35.68
N ASN A 492 -23.46 -29.84 34.81
CA ASN A 492 -23.70 -31.26 34.59
C ASN A 492 -22.39 -32.05 34.44
N ILE A 493 -22.29 -33.17 35.15
CA ILE A 493 -21.31 -34.23 34.88
C ILE A 493 -22.05 -35.52 34.58
N TRP A 494 -21.93 -35.99 33.35
CA TRP A 494 -22.83 -37.01 32.83
C TRP A 494 -22.10 -38.05 31.98
N GLY A 495 -22.40 -39.32 32.24
CA GLY A 495 -22.03 -40.40 31.32
C GLY A 495 -20.54 -40.77 31.32
N CYS A 496 -19.86 -40.64 32.46
CA CYS A 496 -18.50 -41.14 32.63
C CYS A 496 -18.52 -42.66 32.92
N ALA A 497 -17.80 -43.46 32.13
CA ALA A 497 -17.75 -44.92 32.32
C ALA A 497 -17.15 -45.32 33.68
N GLY A 498 -16.18 -44.55 34.15
CA GLY A 498 -15.57 -44.65 35.47
C GLY A 498 -16.21 -43.65 36.44
N THR A 499 -15.49 -42.58 36.77
CA THR A 499 -15.82 -41.68 37.88
C THR A 499 -16.11 -40.28 37.37
N ALA A 500 -17.24 -39.69 37.77
CA ALA A 500 -17.59 -38.32 37.43
C ALA A 500 -16.65 -37.31 38.12
N VAL A 501 -16.47 -37.39 39.43
CA VAL A 501 -15.50 -36.54 40.15
C VAL A 501 -14.56 -37.37 41.03
N ILE A 502 -13.26 -37.24 40.80
CA ILE A 502 -12.21 -37.84 41.62
C ILE A 502 -11.59 -36.73 42.49
N VAL A 503 -11.39 -37.00 43.77
CA VAL A 503 -10.75 -36.09 44.71
C VAL A 503 -9.72 -36.87 45.54
N ASN A 504 -8.47 -36.45 45.51
CA ASN A 504 -7.43 -36.96 46.41
C ASN A 504 -6.53 -35.83 46.89
N GLY A 505 -5.87 -36.07 48.03
CA GLY A 505 -4.82 -35.21 48.53
C GLY A 505 -3.45 -35.56 47.95
N ALA A 506 -2.41 -35.16 48.67
CA ALA A 506 -1.05 -35.65 48.47
C ALA A 506 -0.44 -35.98 49.84
N LEU A 507 0.62 -36.79 49.85
CA LEU A 507 1.37 -37.07 51.09
C LEU A 507 1.93 -35.77 51.72
N SER A 508 2.19 -34.76 50.90
CA SER A 508 2.63 -33.42 51.31
C SER A 508 2.03 -32.34 50.39
N GLY A 509 1.73 -31.17 50.94
CA GLY A 509 1.23 -30.02 50.17
C GLY A 509 -0.27 -29.75 50.35
N PRO A 510 -0.87 -28.94 49.46
CA PRO A 510 -2.30 -28.62 49.49
C PRO A 510 -3.16 -29.89 49.36
N LYS A 511 -4.18 -30.05 50.20
CA LYS A 511 -5.06 -31.23 50.20
C LYS A 511 -6.38 -31.01 50.95
N ALA A 512 -6.95 -29.80 50.90
CA ALA A 512 -8.13 -29.49 51.71
C ALA A 512 -9.11 -28.45 51.14
N GLY A 513 -10.40 -28.51 51.50
CA GLY A 513 -11.33 -27.43 51.14
C GLY A 513 -11.71 -27.39 49.66
N LEU A 514 -12.39 -28.43 49.17
CA LEU A 514 -13.07 -28.41 47.88
C LEU A 514 -14.57 -28.23 48.11
N PHE A 515 -15.15 -27.18 47.53
CA PHE A 515 -16.54 -26.77 47.74
C PHE A 515 -17.36 -26.90 46.45
N PHE A 516 -18.36 -27.78 46.45
CA PHE A 516 -19.30 -27.89 45.35
C PHE A 516 -20.41 -26.85 45.52
N ARG A 517 -20.58 -25.98 44.53
CA ARG A 517 -21.63 -24.97 44.52
C ARG A 517 -22.87 -25.52 43.80
N ALA A 518 -24.02 -25.30 44.43
CA ALA A 518 -25.34 -25.70 43.93
C ALA A 518 -25.96 -24.63 43.00
N PRO A 519 -26.88 -25.03 42.10
CA PRO A 519 -27.32 -26.40 41.83
C PRO A 519 -26.42 -27.11 40.80
N TYR A 520 -26.27 -28.42 40.94
CA TYR A 520 -25.54 -29.25 39.98
C TYR A 520 -26.18 -30.62 39.79
N LYS A 521 -25.83 -31.30 38.68
CA LYS A 521 -26.28 -32.66 38.40
C LYS A 521 -25.12 -33.60 38.07
N ILE A 522 -25.07 -34.76 38.73
CA ILE A 522 -24.10 -35.83 38.44
C ILE A 522 -24.86 -37.14 38.17
N ALA A 523 -24.89 -37.57 36.92
CA ALA A 523 -25.75 -38.70 36.54
C ALA A 523 -25.14 -39.69 35.55
N ARG A 524 -25.56 -40.95 35.66
CA ARG A 524 -25.18 -42.06 34.76
C ARG A 524 -23.68 -42.35 34.70
N ASN A 525 -23.01 -42.25 35.84
CA ASN A 525 -21.59 -42.56 35.97
C ASN A 525 -21.38 -43.89 36.71
N GLY A 526 -20.24 -44.54 36.54
CA GLY A 526 -19.86 -45.66 37.41
C GLY A 526 -19.80 -45.22 38.88
N ILE A 527 -19.04 -44.15 39.16
CA ILE A 527 -19.00 -43.52 40.48
C ILE A 527 -19.27 -42.02 40.32
N ALA A 528 -20.20 -41.45 41.11
CA ALA A 528 -20.48 -40.02 41.04
C ALA A 528 -19.34 -39.20 41.66
N VAL A 529 -18.99 -39.47 42.92
CA VAL A 529 -17.86 -38.83 43.61
C VAL A 529 -16.96 -39.88 44.26
N HIS A 530 -15.66 -39.83 43.99
CA HIS A 530 -14.64 -40.71 44.58
C HIS A 530 -13.64 -39.89 45.40
N LEU A 531 -13.73 -40.00 46.72
CA LEU A 531 -12.78 -39.43 47.66
C LEU A 531 -11.68 -40.46 47.97
N ALA A 532 -10.60 -40.39 47.19
CA ALA A 532 -9.65 -41.48 46.98
C ALA A 532 -8.36 -41.39 47.83
N GLY A 533 -8.43 -40.74 49.00
CA GLY A 533 -7.37 -40.73 50.01
C GLY A 533 -6.66 -39.39 50.15
N GLY A 534 -6.12 -39.14 51.35
CA GLY A 534 -5.26 -38.01 51.69
C GLY A 534 -5.94 -36.64 51.71
N PHE A 535 -7.24 -36.54 51.44
CA PHE A 535 -7.93 -35.26 51.31
C PHE A 535 -8.72 -34.89 52.59
N GLY A 536 -8.85 -33.60 52.91
CA GLY A 536 -9.63 -33.14 54.05
C GLY A 536 -10.51 -31.94 53.75
N GLY A 537 -11.82 -32.06 53.93
CA GLY A 537 -12.74 -30.94 53.73
C GLY A 537 -13.28 -30.93 52.30
N LEU A 538 -13.90 -32.03 51.91
CA LEU A 538 -14.76 -32.07 50.73
C LEU A 538 -16.18 -31.66 51.16
N TYR A 539 -16.73 -30.62 50.55
CA TYR A 539 -18.06 -30.09 50.86
C TYR A 539 -18.98 -30.27 49.65
N LEU A 540 -19.93 -31.19 49.76
CA LEU A 540 -20.93 -31.45 48.73
C LEU A 540 -22.19 -30.65 49.05
N GLY A 541 -22.48 -29.63 48.23
CA GLY A 541 -23.70 -28.81 48.32
C GLY A 541 -24.93 -29.48 47.70
N ASP A 542 -26.03 -28.74 47.57
CA ASP A 542 -27.29 -29.23 46.97
C ASP A 542 -27.11 -29.63 45.49
N GLY A 543 -27.01 -30.94 45.25
CA GLY A 543 -26.90 -31.51 43.92
C GLY A 543 -27.85 -32.69 43.70
N ASP A 544 -28.09 -32.98 42.42
CA ASP A 544 -28.90 -34.10 41.95
C ASP A 544 -27.98 -35.26 41.49
N TYR A 545 -28.11 -36.42 42.14
CA TYR A 545 -27.29 -37.59 41.86
C TYR A 545 -28.17 -38.74 41.34
N ILE A 546 -28.13 -39.04 40.03
CA ILE A 546 -29.11 -39.95 39.41
C ILE A 546 -28.43 -41.08 38.64
N LYS A 547 -28.90 -42.31 38.85
CA LYS A 547 -28.53 -43.49 38.05
C LYS A 547 -27.01 -43.70 37.94
N ASN A 548 -26.28 -43.40 39.01
CA ASN A 548 -24.86 -43.78 39.10
C ASN A 548 -24.79 -45.20 39.68
N ASP A 549 -23.78 -46.00 39.32
CA ASP A 549 -23.63 -47.33 39.95
C ASP A 549 -23.27 -47.18 41.44
N SER A 550 -22.51 -46.14 41.77
CA SER A 550 -22.28 -45.66 43.14
C SER A 550 -22.32 -44.14 43.19
N HIS A 551 -23.02 -43.56 44.16
CA HIS A 551 -23.07 -42.10 44.34
C HIS A 551 -21.82 -41.55 45.03
N LEU A 552 -21.23 -42.32 45.95
CA LEU A 552 -20.07 -41.88 46.73
C LEU A 552 -19.19 -43.09 47.07
N LEU A 553 -17.91 -43.02 46.69
CA LEU A 553 -16.88 -43.95 47.11
C LEU A 553 -15.84 -43.22 47.95
N VAL A 554 -15.54 -43.73 49.14
CA VAL A 554 -14.48 -43.19 50.02
C VAL A 554 -13.49 -44.30 50.33
N ASP A 555 -12.26 -44.16 49.85
CA ASP A 555 -11.18 -45.12 50.08
C ASP A 555 -9.80 -44.44 50.06
N GLN A 556 -8.74 -45.24 49.90
CA GLN A 556 -7.34 -44.83 49.84
C GLN A 556 -6.67 -45.40 48.58
N SER A 557 -7.44 -45.57 47.50
CA SER A 557 -7.00 -46.28 46.29
C SER A 557 -6.00 -45.46 45.45
N ILE A 558 -6.05 -44.12 45.53
CA ILE A 558 -5.10 -43.24 44.82
C ILE A 558 -3.99 -42.79 45.77
N VAL A 559 -4.34 -42.32 46.98
CA VAL A 559 -3.38 -41.90 47.99
C VAL A 559 -3.54 -42.75 49.25
N ALA A 560 -2.45 -43.42 49.64
CA ALA A 560 -2.38 -44.27 50.83
C ALA A 560 -2.32 -43.46 52.15
N GLU A 561 -3.23 -42.50 52.32
CA GLU A 561 -3.41 -41.69 53.51
C GLU A 561 -4.92 -41.54 53.77
N ARG A 562 -5.35 -41.53 55.02
CA ARG A 562 -6.77 -41.41 55.35
C ARG A 562 -7.32 -40.05 54.93
N ASN A 563 -8.54 -40.05 54.39
CA ASN A 563 -9.33 -38.83 54.25
C ASN A 563 -9.69 -38.29 55.64
N ARG A 564 -9.65 -36.97 55.82
CA ARG A 564 -9.87 -36.33 57.12
C ARG A 564 -11.33 -35.91 57.34
N GLU A 565 -11.95 -35.28 56.36
CA GLU A 565 -13.27 -34.66 56.51
C GLU A 565 -14.06 -34.69 55.19
N LEU A 566 -15.36 -35.01 55.29
CA LEU A 566 -16.36 -34.96 54.22
C LEU A 566 -17.65 -34.37 54.82
N PHE A 567 -18.23 -33.38 54.15
CA PHE A 567 -19.45 -32.70 54.55
C PHE A 567 -20.51 -32.84 53.46
N LEU A 568 -21.70 -33.29 53.83
CA LEU A 568 -22.87 -33.38 52.96
C LEU A 568 -23.86 -32.31 53.42
N LEU A 569 -23.96 -31.22 52.66
CA LEU A 569 -24.66 -29.99 53.07
C LEU A 569 -26.11 -29.93 52.57
N GLY A 570 -26.49 -30.81 51.63
CA GLY A 570 -27.86 -31.03 51.17
C GLY A 570 -27.89 -31.73 49.79
N GLY A 571 -29.07 -32.18 49.34
CA GLY A 571 -29.25 -32.92 48.08
C GLY A 571 -30.55 -33.74 48.01
N ALA A 572 -31.10 -33.91 46.80
CA ALA A 572 -32.16 -34.86 46.51
C ALA A 572 -31.52 -36.15 45.97
N TYR A 573 -31.77 -37.27 46.64
CA TYR A 573 -31.23 -38.57 46.28
C TYR A 573 -32.38 -39.43 45.75
N ASP A 574 -32.38 -39.74 44.46
CA ASP A 574 -33.18 -40.86 43.95
C ASP A 574 -32.38 -42.14 44.22
N VAL A 575 -32.94 -42.99 45.09
CA VAL A 575 -32.35 -44.28 45.52
C VAL A 575 -32.39 -45.31 44.39
#